data_AF-A0A6J5Y6P8-F1
#
_entry.id   AF-A0A6J5Y6P8-F1
#
_cell.length_a   1.000
_cell.length_b   1.000
_cell.length_c   1.000
_cell.angle_alpha   90.00
_cell.angle_beta   90.00
_cell.angle_gamma   90.00
#
_symmetry.space_group_name_H-M   'P 1'
#
loop_
_entity.id
_entity.type
_entity.pdbx_description
1 polymer ?
#
loop_
_entity_poly.entity_id
_entity_poly.type
_entity_poly.pdbx_seq_one_letter_code
_entity_poly.pdbx_strand_id
1 'polypeptide(L)'
;MILKISIATGDFVITDWLQAAWNLTDPNQHGIFAPASGMAVPPDGSAGYNLIKAYIAENGAPTVFNSTLVMDYSYTGKTWIGYDDRQSITTKVLYAKRKGLLGSMSIGLFQMQLHAHGEHRDTTFPTRR
;
A
#
# COMPACT_ATOMS: atom_id res chain seq x y z
N MET A 1 -2.68 6.84 -9.51
CA MET A 1 -2.59 8.25 -9.02
C MET A 1 -1.11 8.54 -8.80
N ILE A 2 -0.57 9.65 -9.31
CA ILE A 2 0.86 9.99 -9.09
C ILE A 2 0.94 10.98 -7.93
N LEU A 3 1.61 10.61 -6.84
CA LEU A 3 1.84 11.50 -5.71
C LEU A 3 3.21 12.17 -5.87
N LYS A 4 3.20 13.48 -6.17
CA LYS A 4 4.41 14.31 -6.18
C LYS A 4 4.63 14.87 -4.78
N ILE A 5 5.78 14.58 -4.18
CA ILE A 5 6.15 15.06 -2.85
C ILE A 5 7.45 15.84 -3.00
N SER A 6 7.41 17.14 -2.71
CA SER A 6 8.62 17.96 -2.69
C SER A 6 9.34 17.77 -1.35
N ILE A 7 10.63 17.43 -1.38
CA ILE A 7 11.50 17.38 -0.21
C ILE A 7 12.61 18.43 -0.35
N ALA A 8 13.22 18.87 0.75
CA ALA A 8 14.16 20.00 0.78
C ALA A 8 15.37 19.86 -0.18
N THR A 9 15.65 18.66 -0.69
CA THR A 9 16.73 18.34 -1.62
C THR A 9 16.28 18.14 -3.07
N GLY A 10 14.99 18.37 -3.38
CA GLY A 10 14.41 18.23 -4.72
C GLY A 10 13.02 17.58 -4.71
N ASP A 11 12.36 17.59 -5.87
CA ASP A 11 11.08 16.91 -6.02
C ASP A 11 11.25 15.39 -6.10
N PHE A 12 10.44 14.67 -5.34
CA PHE A 12 10.40 13.20 -5.34
C PHE A 12 9.03 12.72 -5.83
N VAL A 13 9.04 11.77 -6.77
CA VAL A 13 7.81 11.20 -7.33
C VAL A 13 7.62 9.79 -6.80
N ILE A 14 6.58 9.58 -5.99
CA ILE A 14 6.12 8.23 -5.67
C ILE A 14 5.12 7.83 -6.75
N THR A 15 5.52 6.85 -7.56
CA THR A 15 4.66 6.31 -8.61
C THR A 15 3.96 5.08 -8.06
N ASP A 16 2.68 5.27 -7.73
CA ASP A 16 1.77 4.19 -7.38
C ASP A 16 1.05 3.72 -8.63
N TRP A 17 1.32 2.47 -8.99
CA TRP A 17 0.82 1.89 -10.23
C TRP A 17 -0.31 0.91 -10.03
N LEU A 18 -0.54 0.35 -8.85
CA LEU A 18 -1.48 -0.76 -8.71
C LEU A 18 -2.21 -0.73 -7.37
N GLN A 19 -3.27 0.08 -7.33
CA GLN A 19 -4.39 -0.14 -6.44
C GLN A 19 -5.25 -1.24 -7.07
N ALA A 20 -5.26 -2.42 -6.45
CA ALA A 20 -5.78 -3.64 -7.07
C ALA A 20 -6.91 -4.24 -6.24
N ALA A 21 -8.04 -4.53 -6.89
CA ALA A 21 -9.15 -5.26 -6.30
C ALA A 21 -9.16 -6.72 -6.79
N TRP A 22 -9.45 -7.65 -5.88
CA TRP A 22 -9.46 -9.09 -6.10
C TRP A 22 -10.72 -9.73 -5.52
N ASN A 23 -11.22 -10.76 -6.20
CA ASN A 23 -12.31 -11.59 -5.68
C ASN A 23 -11.73 -12.81 -4.98
N LEU A 24 -11.89 -12.91 -3.67
CA LEU A 24 -11.48 -14.03 -2.84
C LEU A 24 -12.28 -15.29 -3.19
N THR A 25 -11.62 -16.45 -3.12
CA THR A 25 -12.32 -17.73 -3.25
C THR A 25 -13.19 -18.02 -2.02
N ASP A 26 -12.70 -17.67 -0.83
CA ASP A 26 -13.34 -17.82 0.47
C ASP A 26 -13.31 -16.48 1.24
N PRO A 27 -14.47 -15.90 1.61
CA PRO A 27 -14.53 -14.63 2.35
C PRO A 27 -13.91 -14.71 3.75
N ASN A 28 -13.75 -15.91 4.32
CA ASN A 28 -13.11 -16.09 5.63
C ASN A 28 -11.58 -16.09 5.54
N GLN A 29 -11.02 -16.15 4.32
CA GLN A 29 -9.59 -16.02 4.06
C GLN A 29 -9.34 -14.66 3.41
N HIS A 30 -9.17 -13.63 4.24
CA HIS A 30 -9.08 -12.24 3.79
C HIS A 30 -7.74 -11.57 4.14
N GLY A 31 -6.74 -12.38 4.52
CA GLY A 31 -5.38 -11.91 4.81
C GLY A 31 -4.56 -11.62 3.57
N ILE A 32 -3.33 -11.15 3.79
CA ILE A 32 -2.33 -11.06 2.72
C ILE A 32 -2.07 -12.45 2.13
N PHE A 33 -1.97 -12.54 0.80
CA PHE A 33 -1.84 -13.78 0.03
C PHE A 33 -3.05 -14.73 0.10
N ALA A 34 -4.21 -14.21 0.50
CA ALA A 34 -5.45 -14.98 0.42
C ALA A 34 -5.73 -15.45 -1.02
N PRO A 35 -6.24 -16.67 -1.21
CA PRO A 35 -6.55 -17.17 -2.54
C PRO A 35 -7.65 -16.34 -3.22
N ALA A 36 -7.40 -15.94 -4.47
CA ALA A 36 -8.32 -15.15 -5.28
C ALA A 36 -8.70 -15.89 -6.57
N SER A 37 -9.94 -15.72 -7.02
CA SER A 37 -10.47 -16.27 -8.27
C SER A 37 -10.33 -15.32 -9.47
N GLY A 38 -9.75 -14.14 -9.28
CA GLY A 38 -9.57 -13.12 -10.31
C GLY A 38 -9.71 -11.71 -9.77
N MET A 39 -9.61 -10.73 -10.68
CA MET A 39 -9.70 -9.31 -10.37
C MET A 39 -11.16 -8.94 -10.03
N ALA A 40 -11.35 -8.12 -8.99
CA ALA A 40 -12.63 -7.51 -8.69
C ALA A 40 -12.78 -6.18 -9.45
N VAL A 41 -14.02 -5.73 -9.65
CA VAL A 41 -14.40 -4.59 -10.51
C VAL A 41 -13.58 -3.32 -10.17
N PRO A 42 -13.08 -2.58 -11.19
CA PRO A 42 -13.24 -2.78 -12.65
C PRO A 42 -12.45 -3.98 -13.22
N PRO A 43 -12.75 -4.46 -14.45
CA PRO A 43 -12.15 -5.70 -15.00
C PRO A 43 -10.62 -5.69 -15.14
N ASP A 44 -10.02 -4.51 -15.17
CA ASP A 44 -8.57 -4.28 -15.14
C ASP A 44 -8.02 -4.17 -13.71
N GLY A 45 -8.88 -4.38 -12.70
CA GLY A 45 -8.62 -4.37 -11.26
C GLY A 45 -8.13 -3.05 -10.71
N SER A 46 -8.06 -2.00 -11.53
CA SER A 46 -7.53 -0.71 -11.11
C SER A 46 -8.61 0.06 -10.36
N ALA A 47 -8.43 0.24 -9.05
CA ALA A 47 -9.36 1.02 -8.25
C ALA A 47 -8.70 2.37 -7.92
N GLY A 48 -9.26 3.49 -8.36
CA GLY A 48 -8.74 4.80 -7.97
C GLY A 48 -8.94 5.06 -6.48
N TYR A 49 -7.98 5.71 -5.81
CA TYR A 49 -7.99 5.92 -4.35
C TYR A 49 -9.31 6.51 -3.83
N ASN A 50 -9.87 7.49 -4.53
CA ASN A 50 -11.16 8.10 -4.16
C ASN A 50 -12.32 7.08 -4.23
N LEU A 51 -12.32 6.19 -5.23
CA LEU A 51 -13.31 5.12 -5.34
C LEU A 51 -13.12 4.08 -4.25
N ILE A 52 -11.88 3.77 -3.88
CA ILE A 52 -11.58 2.87 -2.76
C ILE A 52 -12.09 3.46 -1.45
N LYS A 53 -11.81 4.74 -1.17
CA LYS A 53 -12.29 5.39 0.06
C LYS A 53 -13.81 5.48 0.11
N ALA A 54 -14.47 5.77 -1.02
CA ALA A 54 -15.93 5.75 -1.12
C ALA A 54 -16.48 4.34 -0.82
N TYR A 55 -15.94 3.31 -1.48
CA TYR A 55 -16.34 1.92 -1.26
C TYR A 55 -16.19 1.48 0.20
N ILE A 56 -15.04 1.80 0.83
CA ILE A 56 -14.79 1.49 2.24
C ILE A 56 -15.83 2.16 3.15
N ALA A 57 -16.12 3.44 2.91
CA ALA A 57 -17.08 4.20 3.71
C ALA A 57 -18.51 3.68 3.53
N GLU A 58 -18.94 3.42 2.30
CA GLU A 58 -20.27 2.91 1.97
C GLU A 58 -20.53 1.52 2.56
N ASN A 59 -19.50 0.67 2.62
CA ASN A 59 -19.63 -0.71 3.09
C ASN A 59 -19.25 -0.90 4.57
N GLY A 60 -18.79 0.16 5.26
CA GLY A 60 -18.24 0.05 6.62
C GLY A 60 -17.07 -0.94 6.70
N ALA A 61 -16.28 -1.02 5.63
CA ALA A 61 -15.26 -2.06 5.48
C ALA A 61 -14.06 -1.82 6.41
N PRO A 62 -13.50 -2.88 7.04
CA PRO A 62 -12.30 -2.75 7.84
C PRO A 62 -11.11 -2.33 6.98
N THR A 63 -10.28 -1.43 7.52
CA THR A 63 -9.00 -1.05 6.92
C THR A 63 -7.86 -1.63 7.75
N VAL A 64 -6.90 -2.25 7.07
CA VAL A 64 -5.80 -2.96 7.72
C VAL A 64 -4.48 -2.52 7.12
N PHE A 65 -3.59 -1.99 7.96
CA PHE A 65 -2.21 -1.72 7.60
C PHE A 65 -1.33 -2.94 7.88
N ASN A 66 -0.63 -3.44 6.85
CA ASN A 66 0.36 -4.48 6.98
C ASN A 66 1.75 -3.85 7.03
N SER A 67 2.39 -3.85 8.20
CA SER A 67 3.73 -3.24 8.40
C SER A 67 4.84 -4.00 7.69
N THR A 68 4.65 -5.29 7.43
CA THR A 68 5.62 -6.20 6.82
C THR A 68 5.81 -5.88 5.32
N LEU A 69 4.71 -5.62 4.62
CA LEU A 69 4.71 -5.22 3.20
C LEU A 69 4.55 -3.71 3.00
N VAL A 70 4.30 -2.98 4.10
CA VAL A 70 4.01 -1.53 4.08
C VAL A 70 2.93 -1.21 3.06
N MET A 71 1.79 -1.86 3.21
CA MET A 71 0.62 -1.69 2.36
C MET A 71 -0.64 -1.67 3.20
N ASP A 72 -1.67 -1.01 2.69
CA ASP A 72 -3.00 -1.02 3.26
C ASP A 72 -3.90 -1.97 2.46
N TYR A 73 -4.85 -2.60 3.13
CA TYR A 73 -5.88 -3.36 2.46
C TYR A 73 -7.22 -3.27 3.19
N SER A 74 -8.29 -3.50 2.44
CA SER A 74 -9.66 -3.57 2.94
C SER A 74 -10.36 -4.76 2.32
N TYR A 75 -11.36 -5.30 3.01
CA TYR A 75 -12.13 -6.42 2.51
C TYR A 75 -13.60 -6.35 2.91
N THR A 76 -14.49 -6.79 2.01
CA THR A 76 -15.94 -6.89 2.26
C THR A 76 -16.47 -8.10 1.51
N GLY A 77 -16.99 -9.10 2.23
CA GLY A 77 -17.41 -10.36 1.62
C GLY A 77 -16.25 -11.01 0.86
N LYS A 78 -16.41 -11.20 -0.45
CA LYS A 78 -15.35 -11.73 -1.32
C LYS A 78 -14.47 -10.65 -1.95
N THR A 79 -14.78 -9.38 -1.80
CA THR A 79 -13.96 -8.31 -2.36
C THR A 79 -12.79 -8.02 -1.43
N TRP A 80 -11.57 -8.06 -1.96
CA TRP A 80 -10.35 -7.66 -1.28
C TRP A 80 -9.68 -6.54 -2.09
N ILE A 81 -9.27 -5.46 -1.46
CA ILE A 81 -8.69 -4.29 -2.12
C ILE A 81 -7.37 -3.98 -1.46
N GLY A 82 -6.28 -4.08 -2.23
CA GLY A 82 -4.94 -3.64 -1.85
C GLY A 82 -4.71 -2.22 -2.36
N TYR A 83 -4.26 -1.33 -1.48
CA TYR A 83 -4.04 0.07 -1.81
C TYR A 83 -2.98 0.70 -0.88
N ASP A 84 -2.64 1.94 -1.15
CA ASP A 84 -1.80 2.74 -0.26
C ASP A 84 -2.63 3.85 0.39
N ASP A 85 -2.65 3.88 1.73
CA ASP A 85 -3.24 4.95 2.51
C ASP A 85 -2.14 5.77 3.22
N ARG A 86 -2.56 6.72 4.05
CA ARG A 86 -1.67 7.64 4.76
C ARG A 86 -0.51 6.94 5.46
N GLN A 87 -0.73 5.77 6.06
CA GLN A 87 0.30 5.08 6.84
C GLN A 87 1.37 4.44 5.96
N SER A 88 0.99 3.71 4.92
CA SER A 88 1.95 3.13 3.98
C SER A 88 2.71 4.20 3.22
N ILE A 89 2.02 5.25 2.74
CA ILE A 89 2.64 6.39 2.03
C ILE A 89 3.64 7.09 2.93
N THR A 90 3.27 7.41 4.17
CA THR A 90 4.18 8.07 5.11
C THR A 90 5.42 7.22 5.36
N THR A 91 5.25 5.91 5.55
CA THR A 91 6.37 4.98 5.79
C THR A 91 7.31 4.93 4.59
N LYS A 92 6.76 4.84 3.37
CA LYS A 92 7.50 4.85 2.10
C LYS A 92 8.27 6.16 1.90
N VAL A 93 7.63 7.31 2.16
CA VAL A 93 8.28 8.63 2.11
C VAL A 93 9.44 8.73 3.10
N LEU A 94 9.23 8.29 4.35
CA LEU A 94 10.28 8.32 5.37
C LEU A 94 11.44 7.41 5.01
N TYR A 95 11.17 6.25 4.43
CA TYR A 95 12.21 5.35 3.93
C TYR A 95 13.05 6.03 2.84
N ALA A 96 12.40 6.59 1.81
CA ALA A 96 13.09 7.29 0.74
C ALA A 96 13.99 8.43 1.26
N LYS A 97 13.46 9.24 2.20
CA LYS A 97 14.22 10.31 2.87
C LYS A 97 15.44 9.76 3.60
N ARG A 98 15.30 8.69 4.38
CA ARG A 98 16.40 8.09 5.16
C ARG A 98 17.49 7.51 4.28
N LYS A 99 17.13 6.91 3.15
CA LYS A 99 18.08 6.32 2.20
C LYS A 99 18.67 7.33 1.22
N GLY A 100 18.26 8.60 1.29
CA GLY A 100 18.73 9.64 0.37
C GLY A 100 18.37 9.36 -1.09
N LEU A 101 17.24 8.68 -1.33
CA LEU A 101 16.82 8.37 -2.69
C LEU A 101 16.40 9.67 -3.40
N LEU A 102 17.07 9.99 -4.49
CA LEU A 102 16.77 11.14 -5.34
C LEU A 102 16.03 10.66 -6.60
N GLY A 103 14.98 11.37 -7.01
CA GLY A 103 14.21 11.07 -8.23
C GLY A 103 12.84 10.43 -7.97
N SER A 104 12.62 9.21 -8.45
CA SER A 104 11.35 8.50 -8.32
C SER A 104 11.51 7.18 -7.58
N MET A 105 10.50 6.80 -6.79
CA MET A 105 10.41 5.47 -6.18
C MET A 105 9.07 4.85 -6.55
N SER A 106 9.16 3.67 -7.17
CA SER A 106 8.02 2.80 -7.35
C SER A 106 7.86 1.89 -6.14
N ILE A 107 6.62 1.60 -5.76
CA ILE A 107 6.31 0.71 -4.63
C ILE A 107 6.83 -0.72 -4.85
N GLY A 108 6.89 -1.18 -6.12
CA GLY A 108 7.53 -2.46 -6.45
C GLY A 108 9.03 -2.48 -6.09
N LEU A 109 9.75 -1.38 -6.35
CA LEU A 109 11.17 -1.26 -6.00
C LEU A 109 11.37 -1.18 -4.47
N PHE A 110 10.43 -0.54 -3.76
CA PHE A 110 10.43 -0.52 -2.30
C PHE A 110 10.37 -1.93 -1.69
N GLN A 111 9.51 -2.82 -2.24
CA GLN A 111 9.43 -4.21 -1.74
C GLN A 111 10.71 -5.01 -2.01
N MET A 112 11.38 -4.77 -3.15
CA MET A 112 12.68 -5.36 -3.45
C MET A 112 13.76 -4.87 -2.49
N GLN A 113 13.75 -3.58 -2.13
CA GLN A 113 14.70 -3.01 -1.19
C GLN A 113 14.49 -3.46 0.25
N LEU A 114 13.23 -3.62 0.71
CA LEU A 114 12.95 -4.25 2.01
C LEU A 114 13.50 -5.68 2.09
N HIS A 115 13.29 -6.49 1.05
CA HIS A 115 13.80 -7.86 1.00
C HIS A 115 15.32 -7.92 0.89
N ALA A 116 15.94 -7.09 0.04
CA ALA A 116 17.38 -7.11 -0.21
C ALA A 116 18.20 -6.68 1.02
N HIS A 117 17.64 -5.87 1.91
CA HIS A 117 18.33 -5.37 3.10
C HIS A 117 17.94 -6.08 4.41
N GLY A 118 17.05 -7.08 4.36
CA GLY A 118 16.63 -7.82 5.57
C GLY A 118 15.92 -6.95 6.62
N GLU A 119 15.46 -5.74 6.24
CA GLU A 119 14.79 -4.76 7.12
C GLU A 119 13.32 -5.15 7.34
N HIS A 120 13.09 -6.38 7.82
CA HIS A 120 11.77 -6.85 8.26
C HIS A 120 11.55 -6.72 9.78
N ARG A 121 12.59 -6.31 10.51
CA ARG A 121 12.60 -6.30 11.97
C ARG A 121 13.21 -5.01 12.49
N ASP A 122 12.42 -3.95 12.54
CA ASP A 122 12.42 -2.96 13.63
C ASP A 122 11.44 -1.82 13.34
N THR A 123 10.22 -1.97 13.85
CA THR A 123 9.27 -0.86 14.02
C THR A 123 8.96 -0.65 15.50
N THR A 124 9.98 -0.64 16.35
CA THR A 124 9.89 0.12 17.61
C THR A 124 10.53 1.48 17.36
N PHE A 125 9.69 2.51 17.28
CA PHE A 125 10.15 3.90 17.30
C PHE A 125 10.51 4.25 18.75
N PRO A 126 11.78 4.48 19.13
CA PRO A 126 12.06 5.16 20.37
C PRO A 126 11.64 6.63 20.19
N THR A 127 10.67 7.08 20.99
CA THR A 127 10.51 8.49 21.31
C THR A 127 11.76 8.94 22.05
N ARG A 128 12.72 9.55 21.34
CA ARG A 128 13.82 10.26 21.99
C ARG A 128 13.35 11.64 22.43
N ARG A 129 13.47 11.89 23.74
CA ARG A 129 13.88 13.21 24.23
C ARG A 129 15.32 13.48 23.81
#